data_AF-A0A662HT38-F1
#
_entry.id   AF-A0A662HT38-F1
#
_cell.length_a   1.000
_cell.length_b   1.000
_cell.length_c   1.000
_cell.angle_alpha   90.00
_cell.angle_beta   90.00
_cell.angle_gamma   90.00
#
_symmetry.space_group_name_H-M   'P 1'
#
loop_
_entity.id
_entity.type
_entity.pdbx_description
1 polymer ?
#
loop_
_entity_poly.entity_id
_entity_poly.type
_entity_poly.pdbx_seq_one_letter_code
_entity_poly.pdbx_strand_id
1 'polypeptide(L)'
;MKNSITDIESILRKSTVYKKKKGKTTYLHVRIASSSEKESLEKLREILVNYNLHPIIMKSGTRYYLLITRKNEVKKIIEEHIGVQNLPPQHRETYEKHYKNPSQWGLKYDLTTALKNPEKAKTVYYLLGAIAGHSYLHSKHRIAIKVTEKQLQQKIVQKAKSLGLHPAPHPQNIEKLVQRIIIGSTHLIRLHQEIVLNPDKLETIPEYLFWAYFEGLYESRGSLRLVENQFEVRMRLRKPQNIQILKHICIRLQKMGIKAKCCSYKEGYAYELRIKDSRSIVMLFAKIDPIIKNPKTGTLSTRIILYAQKRGINPQVISQQWRKRWKEYLEKFAVKR
;
A
#
# COMPACT_ATOMS: atom_id res chain seq x y z
N MET A 1 41.34 2.42 30.42
CA MET A 1 40.20 1.73 29.77
C MET A 1 40.04 2.13 28.29
N LYS A 2 41.05 1.86 27.44
CA LYS A 2 40.97 2.11 25.98
C LYS A 2 41.35 0.89 25.11
N ASN A 3 41.61 -0.27 25.71
CA ASN A 3 42.12 -1.45 25.00
C ASN A 3 41.03 -2.45 24.56
N SER A 4 39.77 -2.29 24.94
CA SER A 4 38.72 -3.29 24.65
C SER A 4 38.00 -3.12 23.30
N ILE A 5 38.02 -1.93 22.71
CA ILE A 5 37.26 -1.62 21.48
C ILE A 5 37.96 -2.17 20.23
N THR A 6 39.30 -2.08 20.17
CA THR A 6 40.14 -2.59 19.07
C THR A 6 40.05 -4.10 18.88
N ASP A 7 39.82 -4.86 19.95
CA ASP A 7 39.77 -6.32 19.88
C ASP A 7 38.45 -6.84 19.28
N ILE A 8 37.32 -6.19 19.60
CA ILE A 8 36.00 -6.59 19.09
C ILE A 8 35.91 -6.34 17.59
N GLU A 9 36.34 -5.17 17.12
CA GLU A 9 36.31 -4.85 15.69
C GLU A 9 37.16 -5.82 14.86
N SER A 10 38.35 -6.20 15.38
CA SER A 10 39.20 -7.21 14.76
C SER A 10 38.51 -8.57 14.66
N ILE A 11 37.81 -8.98 15.72
CA ILE A 11 37.00 -10.22 15.73
C ILE A 11 35.86 -10.14 14.70
N LEU A 12 35.13 -9.02 14.65
CA LEU A 12 34.01 -8.82 13.71
C LEU A 12 34.47 -8.80 12.25
N ARG A 13 35.63 -8.19 11.95
CA ARG A 13 36.25 -8.19 10.60
C ARG A 13 36.64 -9.59 10.13
N LYS A 14 37.12 -10.45 11.04
CA LYS A 14 37.54 -11.84 10.74
C LYS A 14 36.40 -12.86 10.78
N SER A 15 35.19 -12.42 11.13
CA SER A 15 34.05 -13.30 11.28
C SER A 15 33.61 -13.92 9.94
N THR A 16 33.16 -15.17 9.96
CA THR A 16 32.72 -15.87 8.74
C THR A 16 31.23 -15.65 8.49
N VAL A 17 30.85 -15.22 7.29
CA VAL A 17 29.44 -15.19 6.87
C VAL A 17 29.09 -16.51 6.19
N TYR A 18 27.96 -17.10 6.57
CA TYR A 18 27.46 -18.34 5.95
C TYR A 18 25.96 -18.30 5.71
N LYS A 19 25.51 -19.14 4.77
CA LYS A 19 24.09 -19.30 4.43
C LYS A 19 23.42 -20.36 5.30
N LYS A 20 22.22 -20.05 5.82
CA LYS A 20 21.32 -21.02 6.47
C LYS A 20 19.98 -21.03 5.75
N LYS A 21 19.53 -22.21 5.32
CA LYS A 21 18.21 -22.41 4.72
C LYS A 21 17.17 -22.59 5.81
N LYS A 22 16.05 -21.86 5.72
CA LYS A 22 14.87 -22.01 6.58
C LYS A 22 13.64 -22.08 5.70
N GLY A 23 13.16 -23.30 5.44
CA GLY A 23 12.11 -23.56 4.45
C GLY A 23 12.59 -23.24 3.02
N LYS A 24 11.83 -22.43 2.29
CA LYS A 24 12.17 -21.98 0.92
C LYS A 24 13.10 -20.76 0.88
N THR A 25 13.44 -20.17 2.02
CA THR A 25 14.24 -18.93 2.10
C THR A 25 15.63 -19.21 2.65
N THR A 26 16.62 -18.49 2.12
CA THR A 26 18.02 -18.54 2.57
C THR A 26 18.38 -17.25 3.28
N TYR A 27 19.01 -17.36 4.45
CA TYR A 27 19.43 -16.25 5.29
C TYR A 27 20.95 -16.28 5.49
N LEU A 28 21.54 -15.12 5.75
CA LEU A 28 22.93 -14.97 6.14
C LEU A 28 23.04 -14.92 7.67
N HIS A 29 24.02 -15.64 8.19
CA HIS A 29 24.42 -15.65 9.58
C HIS A 29 25.90 -15.27 9.66
N VAL A 30 26.29 -14.59 10.74
CA VAL A 30 27.70 -14.29 11.01
C VAL A 30 28.18 -15.19 12.13
N ARG A 31 29.18 -16.02 11.87
CA ARG A 31 29.86 -16.83 12.88
C ARG A 31 31.06 -16.06 13.41
N ILE A 32 31.01 -15.75 14.70
CA ILE A 32 32.03 -14.99 15.40
C ILE A 32 33.16 -15.91 15.86
N ALA A 33 32.81 -17.01 16.52
CA ALA A 33 33.77 -17.94 17.09
C ALA A 33 33.19 -19.36 17.19
N SER A 34 34.06 -20.33 17.45
CA SER A 34 33.69 -21.72 17.76
C SER A 34 34.59 -22.29 18.85
N SER A 35 34.03 -23.12 19.74
CA SER A 35 34.77 -23.81 20.81
C SER A 35 34.19 -25.22 21.03
N SER A 36 34.97 -26.13 21.59
CA SER A 36 34.49 -27.41 22.13
C SER A 36 33.68 -27.23 23.41
N GLU A 37 33.90 -26.12 24.12
CA GLU A 37 33.28 -25.81 25.40
C GLU A 37 32.36 -24.59 25.28
N LYS A 38 31.17 -24.69 25.88
CA LYS A 38 30.19 -23.60 25.86
C LYS A 38 30.68 -22.39 26.64
N GLU A 39 31.29 -22.63 27.80
CA GLU A 39 31.73 -21.58 28.74
C GLU A 39 32.77 -20.64 28.13
N SER A 40 33.68 -21.15 27.28
CA SER A 40 34.66 -20.31 26.59
C SER A 40 34.01 -19.30 25.64
N LEU A 41 32.79 -19.55 25.17
CA LEU A 41 32.02 -18.63 24.32
C LEU A 41 31.15 -17.65 25.11
N GLU A 42 30.79 -17.96 26.35
CA GLU A 42 29.94 -17.07 27.17
C GLU A 42 30.66 -15.75 27.51
N LYS A 43 31.96 -15.79 27.80
CA LYS A 43 32.76 -14.56 28.01
C LYS A 43 32.74 -13.63 26.79
N LEU A 44 32.92 -14.19 25.60
CA LEU A 44 32.87 -13.42 24.35
C LEU A 44 31.44 -12.93 24.04
N ARG A 45 30.43 -13.74 24.39
CA ARG A 45 29.01 -13.36 24.26
C ARG A 45 28.68 -12.14 25.11
N GLU A 46 29.13 -12.09 26.37
CA GLU A 46 28.92 -10.94 27.27
C GLU A 46 29.55 -9.66 26.71
N ILE A 47 30.78 -9.76 26.19
CA ILE A 47 31.46 -8.63 25.54
C ILE A 47 30.66 -8.10 24.34
N LEU A 48 30.14 -8.99 23.49
CA LEU A 48 29.31 -8.60 22.34
C LEU A 48 27.95 -8.01 22.77
N VAL A 49 27.36 -8.50 23.87
CA VAL A 49 26.13 -7.93 24.45
C VAL A 49 26.37 -6.50 24.94
N ASN A 50 27.50 -6.26 25.60
CA ASN A 50 27.93 -4.90 25.99
C ASN A 50 28.18 -3.99 24.77
N TYR A 51 28.47 -4.58 23.60
CA TYR A 51 28.55 -3.90 22.31
C TYR A 51 27.21 -3.76 21.59
N ASN A 52 26.08 -3.99 22.29
CA ASN A 52 24.72 -3.92 21.77
C ASN A 52 24.43 -4.89 20.61
N LEU A 53 25.09 -6.05 20.60
CA LEU A 53 24.81 -7.17 19.70
C LEU A 53 24.12 -8.31 20.46
N HIS A 54 23.40 -9.17 19.74
CA HIS A 54 22.65 -10.27 20.37
C HIS A 54 23.09 -11.63 19.83
N PRO A 55 24.32 -12.06 20.18
CA PRO A 55 24.81 -13.36 19.79
C PRO A 55 24.06 -14.50 20.48
N ILE A 56 23.93 -15.60 19.76
CA ILE A 56 23.41 -16.88 20.27
C ILE A 56 24.53 -17.91 20.24
N ILE A 57 24.58 -18.78 21.26
CA ILE A 57 25.43 -19.96 21.24
C ILE A 57 24.62 -21.15 20.76
N MET A 58 25.05 -21.78 19.68
CA MET A 58 24.40 -22.94 19.07
C MET A 58 25.34 -24.13 19.09
N LYS A 59 24.89 -25.27 19.64
CA LYS A 59 25.61 -26.54 19.54
C LYS A 59 25.35 -27.18 18.17
N SER A 60 26.40 -27.65 17.50
CA SER A 60 26.28 -28.45 16.28
C SER A 60 27.40 -29.50 16.28
N GLY A 61 27.00 -30.77 16.37
CA GLY A 61 27.92 -31.88 16.62
C GLY A 61 28.64 -31.73 17.96
N THR A 62 29.96 -31.88 17.94
CA THR A 62 30.86 -31.77 19.11
C THR A 62 31.31 -30.34 19.42
N ARG A 63 30.86 -29.33 18.65
CA ARG A 63 31.29 -27.94 18.81
C ARG A 63 30.13 -26.99 19.10
N TYR A 64 30.45 -25.92 19.81
CA TYR A 64 29.60 -24.75 20.02
C TYR A 64 30.04 -23.62 19.09
N TYR A 65 29.05 -22.84 18.63
CA TYR A 65 29.26 -21.71 17.72
C TYR A 65 28.60 -20.46 18.28
N LEU A 66 29.34 -19.35 18.32
CA LEU A 66 28.81 -18.03 18.68
C LEU A 66 28.39 -17.31 17.41
N LEU A 67 27.09 -17.02 17.28
CA LEU A 67 26.47 -16.59 16.03
C LEU A 67 25.65 -15.31 16.20
N ILE A 68 25.75 -14.39 15.24
CA ILE A 68 24.81 -13.28 15.07
C ILE A 68 23.80 -13.67 13.98
N THR A 69 22.52 -13.61 14.32
CA THR A 69 21.42 -14.07 13.44
C THR A 69 20.36 -13.00 13.16
N ARG A 70 20.32 -11.93 13.97
CA ARG A 70 19.37 -10.84 13.77
C ARG A 70 19.74 -10.05 12.52
N LYS A 71 18.75 -9.84 11.66
CA LYS A 71 18.96 -9.33 10.29
C LYS A 71 19.63 -7.95 10.25
N ASN A 72 19.26 -7.08 11.19
CA ASN A 72 19.86 -5.77 11.40
C ASN A 72 21.34 -5.87 11.79
N GLU A 73 21.68 -6.73 12.74
CA GLU A 73 23.05 -6.90 13.22
C GLU A 73 23.93 -7.57 12.17
N VAL A 74 23.41 -8.58 11.45
CA VAL A 74 24.11 -9.19 10.31
C VAL A 74 24.40 -8.16 9.22
N LYS A 75 23.42 -7.32 8.85
CA LYS A 75 23.63 -6.22 7.89
C LYS A 75 24.73 -5.28 8.40
N LYS A 76 24.62 -4.82 9.66
CA LYS A 76 25.56 -3.90 10.30
C LYS A 76 26.98 -4.45 10.24
N ILE A 77 27.20 -5.68 10.69
CA ILE A 77 28.53 -6.31 10.70
C ILE A 77 29.08 -6.47 9.27
N ILE A 78 28.23 -6.85 8.32
CA ILE A 78 28.65 -6.97 6.92
C ILE A 78 29.05 -5.62 6.33
N GLU A 79 28.29 -4.55 6.56
CA GLU A 79 28.57 -3.24 5.97
C GLU A 79 29.73 -2.52 6.66
N GLU A 80 29.79 -2.57 7.99
CA GLU A 80 30.72 -1.77 8.78
C GLU A 80 32.06 -2.48 9.04
N HIS A 81 32.10 -3.82 9.00
CA HIS A 81 33.30 -4.57 9.36
C HIS A 81 33.81 -5.49 8.24
N ILE A 82 32.94 -6.25 7.57
CA ILE A 82 33.40 -7.26 6.60
C ILE A 82 33.55 -6.69 5.18
N GLY A 83 32.61 -5.84 4.76
CA GLY A 83 32.44 -5.37 3.38
C GLY A 83 31.59 -6.31 2.52
N VAL A 84 30.55 -5.79 1.87
CA VAL A 84 29.65 -6.56 0.96
C VAL A 84 30.43 -7.14 -0.23
N GLN A 85 31.45 -6.43 -0.70
CA GLN A 85 32.35 -6.85 -1.75
C GLN A 85 33.22 -8.06 -1.37
N ASN A 86 33.47 -8.28 -0.07
CA ASN A 86 34.25 -9.41 0.41
C ASN A 86 33.42 -10.68 0.61
N LEU A 87 32.10 -10.60 0.39
CA LEU A 87 31.23 -11.77 0.42
C LEU A 87 31.39 -12.63 -0.84
N PRO A 88 31.35 -13.98 -0.70
CA PRO A 88 31.26 -14.87 -1.86
C PRO A 88 30.05 -14.53 -2.74
N PRO A 89 30.09 -14.74 -4.08
CA PRO A 89 29.05 -14.28 -5.00
C PRO A 89 27.62 -14.68 -4.59
N GLN A 90 27.41 -15.94 -4.18
CA GLN A 90 26.09 -16.43 -3.75
C GLN A 90 25.61 -15.80 -2.42
N HIS A 91 26.54 -15.39 -1.55
CA HIS A 91 26.22 -14.70 -0.30
C HIS A 91 25.88 -13.25 -0.58
N ARG A 92 26.61 -12.60 -1.51
CA ARG A 92 26.32 -11.25 -1.99
C ARG A 92 24.93 -11.17 -2.63
N GLU A 93 24.54 -12.14 -3.46
CA GLU A 93 23.19 -12.20 -4.02
C GLU A 93 22.12 -12.30 -2.92
N THR A 94 22.35 -13.14 -1.91
CA THR A 94 21.45 -13.27 -0.74
C THR A 94 21.39 -11.95 0.05
N TYR A 95 22.52 -11.26 0.20
CA TYR A 95 22.61 -9.96 0.86
C TYR A 95 21.81 -8.90 0.11
N GLU A 96 22.04 -8.74 -1.20
CA GLU A 96 21.35 -7.78 -2.06
C GLU A 96 19.84 -8.00 -2.03
N LYS A 97 19.40 -9.26 -2.13
CA LYS A 97 17.99 -9.63 -2.18
C LYS A 97 17.28 -9.45 -0.84
N HIS A 98 17.94 -9.75 0.28
CA HIS A 98 17.27 -9.83 1.56
C HIS A 98 17.73 -8.78 2.57
N TYR A 99 19.00 -8.40 2.61
CA TYR A 99 19.58 -7.56 3.66
C TYR A 99 19.69 -6.09 3.25
N LYS A 100 20.01 -5.78 1.99
CA LYS A 100 20.31 -4.41 1.54
C LYS A 100 19.32 -3.34 1.99
N ASN A 101 18.01 -3.61 1.87
CA ASN A 101 16.94 -2.66 2.16
C ASN A 101 16.17 -3.04 3.44
N PRO A 102 16.42 -2.37 4.59
CA PRO A 102 15.66 -2.59 5.82
C PRO A 102 14.15 -2.36 5.67
N SER A 103 13.77 -1.44 4.78
CA SER A 103 12.38 -1.18 4.39
C SER A 103 11.71 -2.36 3.66
N GLN A 104 12.45 -3.39 3.30
CA GLN A 104 11.91 -4.63 2.71
C GLN A 104 11.93 -5.82 3.69
N TRP A 105 12.44 -5.64 4.91
CA TRP A 105 12.51 -6.72 5.88
C TRP A 105 11.15 -7.08 6.46
N GLY A 106 10.89 -8.38 6.56
CA GLY A 106 9.60 -8.91 7.04
C GLY A 106 8.45 -8.77 6.03
N LEU A 107 8.72 -8.26 4.82
CA LEU A 107 7.75 -8.30 3.73
C LEU A 107 7.62 -9.74 3.26
N LYS A 108 6.53 -10.42 3.63
CA LYS A 108 6.16 -11.71 3.02
C LYS A 108 5.92 -11.57 1.50
N TYR A 109 5.54 -10.37 1.04
CA TYR A 109 5.33 -9.99 -0.35
C TYR A 109 5.94 -8.62 -0.62
N ASP A 110 7.03 -8.59 -1.38
CA ASP A 110 7.64 -7.35 -1.84
C ASP A 110 6.95 -6.86 -3.12
N LEU A 111 6.23 -5.74 -3.02
CA LEU A 111 5.57 -5.09 -4.15
C LEU A 111 6.55 -4.33 -5.08
N THR A 112 7.85 -4.26 -4.78
CA THR A 112 8.84 -3.58 -5.65
C THR A 112 8.82 -4.15 -7.07
N THR A 113 8.77 -5.47 -7.23
CA THR A 113 8.68 -6.11 -8.55
C THR A 113 7.33 -5.85 -9.21
N ALA A 114 6.24 -5.77 -8.43
CA ALA A 114 4.93 -5.42 -8.95
C ALA A 114 4.90 -3.97 -9.47
N LEU A 115 5.59 -3.04 -8.83
CA LEU A 115 5.71 -1.66 -9.27
C LEU A 115 6.53 -1.49 -10.56
N LYS A 116 7.45 -2.41 -10.86
CA LYS A 116 8.21 -2.42 -12.13
C LYS A 116 7.39 -2.92 -13.34
N ASN A 117 6.29 -3.63 -13.11
CA ASN A 117 5.40 -4.11 -14.17
C ASN A 117 4.20 -3.15 -14.30
N PRO A 118 3.94 -2.54 -15.48
CA PRO A 118 2.91 -1.51 -15.62
C PRO A 118 1.50 -1.93 -15.17
N GLU A 119 1.07 -3.14 -15.50
CA GLU A 119 -0.29 -3.64 -15.16
C GLU A 119 -0.42 -3.95 -13.66
N LYS A 120 0.63 -4.53 -13.07
CA LYS A 120 0.68 -4.74 -11.62
C LYS A 120 0.79 -3.41 -10.88
N ALA A 121 1.53 -2.44 -11.40
CA ALA A 121 1.63 -1.10 -10.83
C ALA A 121 0.27 -0.39 -10.81
N LYS A 122 -0.52 -0.46 -11.90
CA LYS A 122 -1.93 0.01 -11.91
C LYS A 122 -2.73 -0.62 -10.77
N THR A 123 -2.58 -1.92 -10.59
CA THR A 123 -3.28 -2.66 -9.52
C THR A 123 -2.85 -2.18 -8.13
N VAL A 124 -1.55 -1.95 -7.90
CA VAL A 124 -1.04 -1.37 -6.65
C VAL A 124 -1.64 0.02 -6.41
N TYR A 125 -1.57 0.92 -7.39
CA TYR A 125 -2.09 2.28 -7.25
C TYR A 125 -3.61 2.33 -7.04
N TYR A 126 -4.37 1.46 -7.71
CA TYR A 126 -5.78 1.29 -7.44
C TYR A 126 -6.05 0.91 -5.97
N LEU A 127 -5.30 -0.05 -5.42
CA LEU A 127 -5.46 -0.44 -4.01
C LEU A 127 -5.08 0.71 -3.07
N LEU A 128 -4.03 1.48 -3.38
CA LEU A 128 -3.64 2.67 -2.62
C LEU A 128 -4.76 3.73 -2.61
N GLY A 129 -5.43 3.95 -3.74
CA GLY A 129 -6.60 4.82 -3.83
C GLY A 129 -7.77 4.34 -2.96
N ALA A 130 -8.10 3.04 -3.04
CA ALA A 130 -9.14 2.43 -2.23
C ALA A 130 -8.84 2.53 -0.72
N ILE A 131 -7.57 2.39 -0.33
CA ILE A 131 -7.09 2.56 1.04
C ILE A 131 -7.28 4.02 1.49
N ALA A 132 -6.88 5.00 0.68
CA ALA A 132 -7.02 6.42 1.01
C ALA A 132 -8.49 6.84 1.24
N GLY A 133 -9.43 6.18 0.56
CA GLY A 133 -10.86 6.44 0.69
C GLY A 133 -11.45 6.01 2.03
N HIS A 134 -11.34 4.74 2.40
CA HIS A 134 -11.95 4.26 3.65
C HIS A 134 -11.24 3.05 4.28
N SER A 135 -10.07 3.29 4.88
CA SER A 135 -9.31 2.25 5.57
C SER A 135 -8.97 2.58 7.03
N TYR A 136 -8.47 1.57 7.73
CA TYR A 136 -7.79 1.68 9.02
C TYR A 136 -6.73 0.59 9.15
N LEU A 137 -5.69 0.85 9.93
CA LEU A 137 -4.70 -0.18 10.27
C LEU A 137 -5.33 -1.20 11.21
N HIS A 138 -5.34 -2.47 10.81
CA HIS A 138 -5.82 -3.57 11.64
C HIS A 138 -4.71 -4.13 12.53
N SER A 139 -3.47 -4.11 12.04
CA SER A 139 -2.25 -4.34 12.82
C SER A 139 -1.05 -3.72 12.11
N LYS A 140 0.16 -3.84 12.68
CA LYS A 140 1.42 -3.41 12.04
C LYS A 140 1.63 -3.98 10.62
N HIS A 141 0.99 -5.12 10.31
CA HIS A 141 1.18 -5.86 9.05
C HIS A 141 -0.10 -6.02 8.23
N ARG A 142 -1.23 -5.49 8.71
CA ARG A 142 -2.55 -5.71 8.10
C ARG A 142 -3.32 -4.40 8.02
N ILE A 143 -3.89 -4.14 6.85
CA ILE A 143 -4.76 -2.98 6.61
C ILE A 143 -6.17 -3.46 6.28
N ALA A 144 -7.17 -2.79 6.85
CA ALA A 144 -8.57 -3.09 6.59
C ALA A 144 -9.18 -1.99 5.71
N ILE A 145 -9.78 -2.38 4.59
CA ILE A 145 -10.53 -1.50 3.70
C ILE A 145 -12.02 -1.75 3.94
N LYS A 146 -12.79 -0.68 4.17
CA LYS A 146 -14.24 -0.73 4.38
C LYS A 146 -14.96 -0.37 3.08
N VAL A 147 -15.89 -1.22 2.66
CA VAL A 147 -16.74 -1.00 1.48
C VAL A 147 -18.19 -1.35 1.81
N THR A 148 -19.14 -0.75 1.10
CA THR A 148 -20.57 -1.06 1.28
C THR A 148 -21.04 -2.08 0.25
N GLU A 149 -20.43 -2.08 -0.92
CA GLU A 149 -20.86 -2.81 -2.11
C GLU A 149 -20.11 -4.15 -2.23
N LYS A 150 -20.85 -5.27 -2.27
CA LYS A 150 -20.29 -6.62 -2.41
C LYS A 150 -19.41 -6.77 -3.67
N GLN A 151 -19.85 -6.21 -4.80
CA GLN A 151 -19.10 -6.26 -6.05
C GLN A 151 -17.76 -5.50 -5.93
N LEU A 152 -17.72 -4.39 -5.20
CA LEU A 152 -16.48 -3.66 -4.93
C LEU A 152 -15.55 -4.44 -4.00
N GLN A 153 -16.11 -5.14 -3.01
CA GLN A 153 -15.36 -6.07 -2.17
C GLN A 153 -14.66 -7.13 -3.03
N GLN A 154 -15.41 -7.74 -3.97
CA GLN A 154 -14.90 -8.77 -4.88
C GLN A 154 -13.80 -8.22 -5.81
N LYS A 155 -13.99 -7.04 -6.42
CA LYS A 155 -12.99 -6.38 -7.27
C LYS A 155 -11.69 -6.11 -6.50
N ILE A 156 -11.77 -5.61 -5.27
CA ILE A 156 -10.60 -5.36 -4.41
C ILE A 156 -9.90 -6.68 -4.05
N VAL A 157 -10.65 -7.72 -3.71
CA VAL A 157 -10.11 -9.06 -3.40
C VAL A 157 -9.37 -9.63 -4.61
N GLN A 158 -9.96 -9.58 -5.80
CA GLN A 158 -9.33 -10.08 -7.04
C GLN A 158 -8.04 -9.31 -7.35
N LYS A 159 -8.06 -7.98 -7.27
CA LYS A 159 -6.87 -7.14 -7.47
C LYS A 159 -5.77 -7.39 -6.43
N ALA A 160 -6.12 -7.63 -5.17
CA ALA A 160 -5.11 -8.00 -4.16
C ALA A 160 -4.52 -9.40 -4.45
N LYS A 161 -5.35 -10.39 -4.82
CA LYS A 161 -4.90 -11.74 -5.18
C LYS A 161 -3.99 -11.75 -6.41
N SER A 162 -4.24 -10.92 -7.43
CA SER A 162 -3.38 -10.85 -8.62
C SER A 162 -1.97 -10.31 -8.33
N LEU A 163 -1.79 -9.61 -7.20
CA LEU A 163 -0.48 -9.20 -6.67
C LEU A 163 0.17 -10.27 -5.77
N GLY A 164 -0.44 -11.44 -5.65
CA GLY A 164 -0.01 -12.51 -4.72
C GLY A 164 -0.32 -12.21 -3.25
N LEU A 165 -1.12 -11.19 -2.96
CA LEU A 165 -1.54 -10.90 -1.59
C LEU A 165 -2.67 -11.83 -1.15
N HIS A 166 -2.83 -11.99 0.15
CA HIS A 166 -3.89 -12.81 0.76
C HIS A 166 -4.96 -11.92 1.43
N PRO A 167 -5.93 -11.39 0.66
CA PRO A 167 -7.05 -10.66 1.23
C PRO A 167 -8.01 -11.62 1.95
N ALA A 168 -8.43 -11.25 3.16
CA ALA A 168 -9.48 -11.92 3.91
C ALA A 168 -10.75 -11.05 3.90
N PRO A 169 -11.79 -11.39 3.12
CA PRO A 169 -13.07 -10.72 3.20
C PRO A 169 -13.76 -11.11 4.52
N HIS A 170 -14.27 -10.11 5.24
CA HIS A 170 -15.11 -10.32 6.42
C HIS A 170 -16.58 -10.10 6.07
N PRO A 171 -17.49 -10.85 6.70
CA PRO A 171 -18.92 -10.72 6.47
C PRO A 171 -19.41 -9.30 6.78
N GLN A 172 -20.51 -8.95 6.11
CA GLN A 172 -21.17 -7.65 6.27
C GLN A 172 -21.69 -7.51 7.70
N ASN A 173 -21.35 -6.40 8.36
CA ASN A 173 -22.12 -6.00 9.53
C ASN A 173 -23.49 -5.52 9.02
N ILE A 174 -24.54 -6.28 9.33
CA ILE A 174 -25.91 -6.08 8.80
C ILE A 174 -26.42 -4.67 9.16
N GLU A 175 -26.20 -4.23 10.40
CA GLU A 175 -26.63 -2.91 10.89
C GLU A 175 -25.95 -1.75 10.17
N LYS A 176 -24.66 -1.90 9.84
CA LYS A 176 -23.84 -0.80 9.28
C LYS A 176 -23.74 -0.84 7.76
N LEU A 177 -24.21 -1.91 7.11
CA LEU A 177 -24.05 -2.17 5.68
C LEU A 177 -22.59 -2.00 5.21
N VAL A 178 -21.64 -2.38 6.06
CA VAL A 178 -20.21 -2.24 5.80
C VAL A 178 -19.56 -3.61 5.86
N GLN A 179 -18.95 -3.96 4.75
CA GLN A 179 -18.07 -5.10 4.58
C GLN A 179 -16.61 -4.64 4.74
N ARG A 180 -15.74 -5.57 5.12
CA ARG A 180 -14.30 -5.27 5.30
C ARG A 180 -13.47 -6.25 4.49
N ILE A 181 -12.35 -5.78 3.96
CA ILE A 181 -11.29 -6.62 3.39
C ILE A 181 -10.04 -6.37 4.20
N ILE A 182 -9.49 -7.41 4.84
CA ILE A 182 -8.21 -7.33 5.54
C ILE A 182 -7.12 -7.83 4.59
N ILE A 183 -6.15 -6.98 4.28
CA ILE A 183 -5.02 -7.30 3.42
C ILE A 183 -3.75 -7.33 4.27
N GLY A 184 -3.08 -8.48 4.31
CA GLY A 184 -1.78 -8.61 4.94
C GLY A 184 -0.65 -8.12 4.03
N SER A 185 -0.25 -6.85 4.17
CA SER A 185 0.90 -6.30 3.44
C SER A 185 1.48 -5.07 4.14
N THR A 186 2.65 -5.24 4.76
CA THR A 186 3.41 -4.13 5.34
C THR A 186 3.90 -3.17 4.24
N HIS A 187 4.21 -3.68 3.04
CA HIS A 187 4.67 -2.84 1.94
C HIS A 187 3.53 -1.93 1.44
N LEU A 188 2.33 -2.47 1.27
CA LEU A 188 1.16 -1.67 0.87
C LEU A 188 0.83 -0.58 1.89
N ILE A 189 0.97 -0.88 3.19
CA ILE A 189 0.84 0.11 4.27
C ILE A 189 1.89 1.22 4.13
N ARG A 190 3.16 0.86 3.91
CA ARG A 190 4.26 1.82 3.75
C ARG A 190 4.07 2.73 2.54
N LEU A 191 3.70 2.16 1.38
CA LEU A 191 3.41 2.92 0.17
C LEU A 191 2.24 3.90 0.39
N HIS A 192 1.19 3.48 1.10
CA HIS A 192 0.09 4.38 1.44
C HIS A 192 0.55 5.51 2.37
N GLN A 193 1.35 5.20 3.40
CA GLN A 193 1.91 6.20 4.31
C GLN A 193 2.81 7.19 3.56
N GLU A 194 3.58 6.73 2.58
CA GLU A 194 4.42 7.59 1.75
C GLU A 194 3.59 8.63 0.98
N ILE A 195 2.44 8.24 0.41
CA ILE A 195 1.50 9.17 -0.25
C ILE A 195 0.85 10.11 0.76
N VAL A 196 0.50 9.65 1.95
CA VAL A 196 -0.08 10.50 3.00
C VAL A 196 0.92 11.56 3.46
N LEU A 197 2.20 11.20 3.58
CA LEU A 197 3.28 12.10 3.99
C LEU A 197 3.74 13.03 2.86
N ASN A 198 3.66 12.58 1.60
CA ASN A 198 4.11 13.32 0.42
C ASN A 198 3.00 13.32 -0.66
N PRO A 199 1.87 14.01 -0.40
CA PRO A 199 0.69 13.95 -1.27
C PRO A 199 0.89 14.66 -2.62
N ASP A 200 1.87 15.56 -2.71
CA ASP A 200 2.35 16.22 -3.93
C ASP A 200 2.86 15.23 -4.98
N LYS A 201 3.35 14.05 -4.58
CA LYS A 201 3.71 12.96 -5.51
C LYS A 201 2.56 12.57 -6.44
N LEU A 202 1.31 12.73 -6.01
CA LEU A 202 0.15 12.44 -6.87
C LEU A 202 0.08 13.35 -8.10
N GLU A 203 0.77 14.49 -8.09
CA GLU A 203 0.85 15.39 -9.23
C GLU A 203 1.87 14.96 -10.28
N THR A 204 2.86 14.16 -9.90
CA THR A 204 4.02 13.83 -10.75
C THR A 204 4.09 12.36 -11.14
N ILE A 205 3.34 11.47 -10.47
CA ILE A 205 3.24 10.06 -10.89
C ILE A 205 2.73 9.95 -12.35
N PRO A 206 3.15 8.90 -13.08
CA PRO A 206 2.64 8.62 -14.42
C PRO A 206 1.11 8.66 -14.49
N GLU A 207 0.56 9.27 -15.55
CA GLU A 207 -0.88 9.51 -15.70
C GLU A 207 -1.72 8.22 -15.55
N TYR A 208 -1.28 7.11 -16.12
CA TYR A 208 -2.01 5.84 -16.04
C TYR A 208 -2.10 5.30 -14.60
N LEU A 209 -1.11 5.59 -13.74
CA LEU A 209 -1.11 5.24 -12.32
C LEU A 209 -1.97 6.21 -11.51
N PHE A 210 -1.94 7.50 -11.85
CA PHE A 210 -2.84 8.50 -11.27
C PHE A 210 -4.29 8.12 -11.47
N TRP A 211 -4.69 7.73 -12.68
CA TRP A 211 -6.07 7.32 -12.95
C TRP A 211 -6.47 6.04 -12.21
N ALA A 212 -5.56 5.06 -12.10
CA ALA A 212 -5.82 3.87 -11.30
C ALA A 212 -6.03 4.21 -9.81
N TYR A 213 -5.19 5.08 -9.24
CA TYR A 213 -5.36 5.59 -7.89
C TYR A 213 -6.67 6.36 -7.72
N PHE A 214 -7.00 7.25 -8.66
CA PHE A 214 -8.23 8.02 -8.63
C PHE A 214 -9.46 7.11 -8.66
N GLU A 215 -9.48 6.09 -9.53
CA GLU A 215 -10.59 5.13 -9.62
C GLU A 215 -10.82 4.40 -8.29
N GLY A 216 -9.76 3.87 -7.67
CA GLY A 216 -9.88 3.20 -6.38
C GLY A 216 -10.41 4.12 -5.27
N LEU A 217 -9.96 5.38 -5.26
CA LEU A 217 -10.46 6.40 -4.33
C LEU A 217 -11.93 6.75 -4.60
N TYR A 218 -12.30 6.91 -5.88
CA TYR A 218 -13.65 7.24 -6.31
C TYR A 218 -14.65 6.11 -5.98
N GLU A 219 -14.31 4.85 -6.25
CA GLU A 219 -15.21 3.75 -5.95
C GLU A 219 -15.43 3.59 -4.44
N SER A 220 -14.36 3.73 -3.65
CA SER A 220 -14.42 3.60 -2.19
C SER A 220 -15.10 4.79 -1.50
N ARG A 221 -14.91 6.03 -2.00
CA ARG A 221 -15.39 7.23 -1.31
C ARG A 221 -16.02 8.34 -2.14
N GLY A 222 -16.00 8.20 -3.44
CA GLY A 222 -16.75 9.06 -4.34
C GLY A 222 -18.24 8.79 -4.34
N SER A 223 -18.97 9.75 -4.88
CA SER A 223 -20.38 9.67 -5.20
C SER A 223 -20.65 10.43 -6.49
N LEU A 224 -21.51 9.86 -7.34
CA LEU A 224 -22.15 10.56 -8.44
C LEU A 224 -23.58 10.88 -8.05
N ARG A 225 -24.04 12.09 -8.38
CA ARG A 225 -25.41 12.54 -8.19
C ARG A 225 -25.90 13.19 -9.46
N LEU A 226 -27.21 13.17 -9.64
CA LEU A 226 -27.90 13.99 -10.63
C LEU A 226 -28.71 15.04 -9.86
N VAL A 227 -28.32 16.31 -9.95
CA VAL A 227 -28.95 17.44 -9.26
C VAL A 227 -29.35 18.44 -10.33
N GLU A 228 -30.63 18.84 -10.36
CA GLU A 228 -31.14 19.78 -11.38
C GLU A 228 -30.76 19.37 -12.80
N ASN A 229 -30.88 18.06 -13.10
CA ASN A 229 -30.50 17.48 -14.40
C ASN A 229 -29.01 17.61 -14.78
N GLN A 230 -28.13 17.92 -13.82
CA GLN A 230 -26.69 17.96 -14.03
C GLN A 230 -25.98 16.93 -13.16
N PHE A 231 -24.98 16.26 -13.74
CA PHE A 231 -24.15 15.35 -12.98
C PHE A 231 -23.23 16.13 -12.03
N GLU A 232 -23.03 15.58 -10.84
CA GLU A 232 -22.07 16.09 -9.89
C GLU A 232 -21.27 14.94 -9.28
N VAL A 233 -19.97 14.95 -9.53
CA VAL A 233 -19.00 14.04 -8.90
C VAL A 233 -18.51 14.69 -7.61
N ARG A 234 -18.56 13.94 -6.51
CA ARG A 234 -18.05 14.37 -5.19
C ARG A 234 -17.16 13.29 -4.61
N MET A 235 -16.05 13.66 -3.99
CA MET A 235 -15.27 12.77 -3.12
C MET A 235 -15.01 13.46 -1.79
N ARG A 236 -15.30 12.79 -0.68
CA ARG A 236 -15.16 13.36 0.67
C ARG A 236 -14.21 12.56 1.53
N LEU A 237 -13.20 13.22 2.08
CA LEU A 237 -12.28 12.65 3.07
C LEU A 237 -12.38 13.44 4.38
N ARG A 238 -12.49 12.71 5.49
CA ARG A 238 -12.73 13.29 6.83
C ARG A 238 -11.46 13.52 7.65
N LYS A 239 -10.36 12.80 7.34
CA LYS A 239 -9.14 12.87 8.15
C LYS A 239 -8.28 14.06 7.73
N PRO A 240 -7.74 14.86 8.68
CA PRO A 240 -6.86 15.98 8.35
C PRO A 240 -5.69 15.60 7.45
N GLN A 241 -5.08 14.43 7.71
CA GLN A 241 -3.97 13.86 6.94
C GLN A 241 -4.35 13.59 5.47
N ASN A 242 -5.62 13.35 5.18
CA ASN A 242 -6.11 13.05 3.84
C ASN A 242 -6.62 14.30 3.11
N ILE A 243 -6.62 15.48 3.74
CA ILE A 243 -7.01 16.75 3.12
C ILE A 243 -6.08 17.05 1.94
N GLN A 244 -4.78 16.93 2.18
CA GLN A 244 -3.76 17.26 1.19
C GLN A 244 -3.86 16.34 -0.04
N ILE A 245 -4.25 15.07 0.15
CA ILE A 245 -4.53 14.15 -0.97
C ILE A 245 -5.58 14.74 -1.92
N LEU A 246 -6.71 15.22 -1.43
CA LEU A 246 -7.75 15.81 -2.30
C LEU A 246 -7.28 17.11 -2.97
N LYS A 247 -6.48 17.92 -2.28
CA LYS A 247 -5.91 19.16 -2.84
C LYS A 247 -4.98 18.85 -4.01
N HIS A 248 -4.02 17.95 -3.84
CA HIS A 248 -3.08 17.58 -4.91
C HIS A 248 -3.76 16.83 -6.06
N ILE A 249 -4.79 16.02 -5.78
CA ILE A 249 -5.66 15.46 -6.84
C ILE A 249 -6.36 16.59 -7.60
N CYS A 250 -6.90 17.60 -6.91
CA CYS A 250 -7.56 18.75 -7.54
C CYS A 250 -6.60 19.50 -8.47
N ILE A 251 -5.38 19.78 -8.01
CA ILE A 251 -4.34 20.45 -8.82
C ILE A 251 -4.01 19.61 -10.05
N ARG A 252 -3.78 18.29 -9.89
CA ARG A 252 -3.49 17.39 -11.02
C ARG A 252 -4.63 17.33 -12.03
N LEU A 253 -5.88 17.26 -11.57
CA LEU A 253 -7.05 17.28 -12.46
C LEU A 253 -7.18 18.60 -13.22
N GLN A 254 -6.95 19.74 -12.58
CA GLN A 254 -6.97 21.05 -13.22
C GLN A 254 -5.88 21.17 -14.31
N LYS A 255 -4.67 20.66 -14.03
CA LYS A 255 -3.58 20.55 -15.03
C LYS A 255 -3.97 19.67 -16.22
N MET A 256 -4.87 18.70 -16.04
CA MET A 256 -5.44 17.84 -17.10
C MET A 256 -6.68 18.45 -17.78
N GLY A 257 -7.03 19.71 -17.49
CA GLY A 257 -8.19 20.39 -18.07
C GLY A 257 -9.54 20.02 -17.45
N ILE A 258 -9.56 19.28 -16.34
CA ILE A 258 -10.80 18.94 -15.61
C ILE A 258 -11.07 20.02 -14.57
N LYS A 259 -12.22 20.70 -14.68
CA LYS A 259 -12.65 21.75 -13.75
C LYS A 259 -13.09 21.17 -12.40
N ALA A 260 -12.13 20.80 -11.58
CA ALA A 260 -12.33 20.35 -10.20
C ALA A 260 -12.20 21.52 -9.22
N LYS A 261 -12.95 21.45 -8.12
CA LYS A 261 -12.82 22.35 -6.95
C LYS A 261 -12.65 21.51 -5.70
N CYS A 262 -11.79 21.94 -4.78
CA CYS A 262 -11.64 21.33 -3.45
C CYS A 262 -11.99 22.36 -2.39
N CYS A 263 -12.97 22.07 -1.53
CA CYS A 263 -13.40 22.97 -0.46
C CYS A 263 -13.58 22.24 0.87
N SER A 264 -13.55 22.98 1.98
CA SER A 264 -13.97 22.46 3.27
C SER A 264 -15.48 22.17 3.22
N TYR A 265 -15.88 21.09 3.89
CA TYR A 265 -17.28 20.70 4.04
C TYR A 265 -17.61 20.67 5.53
N LYS A 266 -18.59 21.48 5.95
CA LYS A 266 -18.97 21.70 7.35
C LYS A 266 -17.73 21.97 8.20
N GLU A 267 -17.24 23.21 8.14
CA GLU A 267 -16.04 23.75 8.81
C GLU A 267 -15.28 22.75 9.70
N GLY A 268 -14.14 22.25 9.20
CA GLY A 268 -13.28 21.29 9.91
C GLY A 268 -13.71 19.81 9.85
N TYR A 269 -14.94 19.47 9.45
CA TYR A 269 -15.43 18.07 9.47
C TYR A 269 -14.87 17.20 8.34
N ALA A 270 -14.80 17.73 7.12
CA ALA A 270 -14.29 17.02 5.96
C ALA A 270 -13.81 18.00 4.88
N TYR A 271 -13.11 17.46 3.89
CA TYR A 271 -12.84 18.14 2.63
C TYR A 271 -13.53 17.41 1.50
N GLU A 272 -14.00 18.18 0.52
CA GLU A 272 -14.75 17.69 -0.61
C GLU A 272 -14.14 18.16 -1.93
N LEU A 273 -13.75 17.21 -2.76
CA LEU A 273 -13.49 17.45 -4.18
C LEU A 273 -14.83 17.40 -4.92
N ARG A 274 -15.11 18.39 -5.76
CA ARG A 274 -16.33 18.49 -6.59
C ARG A 274 -15.97 18.73 -8.06
N ILE A 275 -16.68 18.06 -8.96
CA ILE A 275 -16.66 18.30 -10.41
C ILE A 275 -18.11 18.38 -10.88
N LYS A 276 -18.49 19.51 -11.48
CA LYS A 276 -19.85 19.79 -11.99
C LYS A 276 -19.89 20.08 -13.48
N ASP A 277 -18.78 20.55 -14.05
CA ASP A 277 -18.68 20.88 -15.47
C ASP A 277 -18.87 19.62 -16.30
N SER A 278 -19.86 19.64 -17.20
CA SER A 278 -20.32 18.45 -17.92
C SER A 278 -19.26 17.88 -18.86
N ARG A 279 -18.46 18.73 -19.53
CA ARG A 279 -17.30 18.31 -20.32
C ARG A 279 -16.24 17.64 -19.44
N SER A 280 -15.95 18.22 -18.28
CA SER A 280 -15.01 17.66 -17.30
C SER A 280 -15.46 16.29 -16.77
N ILE A 281 -16.78 16.08 -16.59
CA ILE A 281 -17.34 14.78 -16.21
C ILE A 281 -17.17 13.76 -17.34
N VAL A 282 -17.40 14.15 -18.59
CA VAL A 282 -17.13 13.26 -19.76
C VAL A 282 -15.65 12.89 -19.82
N MET A 283 -14.74 13.86 -19.71
CA MET A 283 -13.29 13.63 -19.68
C MET A 283 -12.88 12.69 -18.53
N LEU A 284 -13.47 12.88 -17.35
CA LEU A 284 -13.20 12.03 -16.19
C LEU A 284 -13.60 10.58 -16.46
N PHE A 285 -14.86 10.34 -16.83
CA PHE A 285 -15.35 8.98 -17.06
C PHE A 285 -14.82 8.35 -18.36
N ALA A 286 -14.18 9.10 -19.25
CA ALA A 286 -13.38 8.52 -20.33
C ALA A 286 -12.08 7.87 -19.81
N LYS A 287 -11.56 8.31 -18.65
CA LYS A 287 -10.28 7.85 -18.08
C LYS A 287 -10.43 6.77 -17.00
N ILE A 288 -11.60 6.69 -16.35
CA ILE A 288 -11.90 5.68 -15.33
C ILE A 288 -13.11 4.84 -15.72
N ASP A 289 -13.18 3.61 -15.19
CA ASP A 289 -14.35 2.75 -15.39
C ASP A 289 -14.79 2.08 -14.07
N PRO A 290 -15.45 2.86 -13.19
CA PRO A 290 -15.87 2.32 -11.92
C PRO A 290 -17.03 1.32 -12.10
N ILE A 291 -17.05 0.25 -11.32
CA ILE A 291 -18.10 -0.78 -11.38
C ILE A 291 -19.41 -0.31 -10.71
N ILE A 292 -19.33 0.71 -9.88
CA ILE A 292 -20.46 1.35 -9.18
C ILE A 292 -20.38 2.86 -9.38
N LYS A 293 -21.53 3.55 -9.29
CA LYS A 293 -21.62 5.00 -9.44
C LYS A 293 -21.19 5.46 -10.85
N ASN A 294 -21.39 4.61 -11.85
CA ASN A 294 -20.93 4.83 -13.22
C ASN A 294 -22.08 5.36 -14.09
N PRO A 295 -21.94 6.55 -14.69
CA PRO A 295 -22.99 7.11 -15.55
C PRO A 295 -23.18 6.32 -16.84
N LYS A 296 -22.13 5.63 -17.35
CA LYS A 296 -22.18 4.83 -18.57
C LYS A 296 -23.16 3.66 -18.44
N THR A 297 -23.11 2.97 -17.31
CA THR A 297 -23.94 1.80 -17.03
C THR A 297 -25.23 2.15 -16.29
N GLY A 298 -25.24 3.29 -15.58
CA GLY A 298 -26.28 3.66 -14.65
C GLY A 298 -26.22 2.87 -13.34
N THR A 299 -25.11 2.19 -13.03
CA THR A 299 -24.99 1.38 -11.80
C THR A 299 -24.98 2.29 -10.57
N LEU A 300 -25.98 2.13 -9.70
CA LEU A 300 -26.12 2.92 -8.48
C LEU A 300 -25.38 2.29 -7.30
N SER A 301 -24.98 3.12 -6.33
CA SER A 301 -24.49 2.61 -5.04
C SER A 301 -25.66 2.13 -4.16
N THR A 302 -25.40 1.17 -3.26
CA THR A 302 -26.39 0.67 -2.29
C THR A 302 -27.04 1.80 -1.49
N ARG A 303 -26.31 2.86 -1.16
CA ARG A 303 -26.86 4.02 -0.43
C ARG A 303 -27.90 4.80 -1.24
N ILE A 304 -27.67 4.95 -2.55
CA ILE A 304 -28.63 5.62 -3.44
C ILE A 304 -29.90 4.76 -3.55
N ILE A 305 -29.72 3.44 -3.71
CA ILE A 305 -30.83 2.47 -3.78
C ILE A 305 -31.71 2.55 -2.53
N LEU A 306 -31.10 2.41 -1.34
CA LEU A 306 -31.84 2.45 -0.08
C LEU A 306 -32.51 3.81 0.17
N TYR A 307 -31.86 4.91 -0.18
CA TYR A 307 -32.43 6.23 -0.07
C TYR A 307 -33.64 6.44 -1.01
N ALA A 308 -33.54 5.95 -2.24
CA ALA A 308 -34.63 6.00 -3.21
C ALA A 308 -35.83 5.16 -2.73
N GLN A 309 -35.59 3.92 -2.29
CA GLN A 309 -36.62 3.04 -1.73
C GLN A 309 -37.31 3.65 -0.52
N LYS A 310 -36.57 4.26 0.41
CA LYS A 310 -37.14 4.97 1.58
C LYS A 310 -38.08 6.13 1.19
N ARG A 311 -37.91 6.69 -0.01
CA ARG A 311 -38.75 7.78 -0.55
C ARG A 311 -39.81 7.30 -1.54
N GLY A 312 -40.01 5.98 -1.68
CA GLY A 312 -40.94 5.41 -2.65
C GLY A 312 -40.50 5.57 -4.12
N ILE A 313 -39.23 5.92 -4.36
CA ILE A 313 -38.69 6.09 -5.72
C ILE A 313 -38.07 4.77 -6.17
N ASN A 314 -38.52 4.26 -7.33
CA ASN A 314 -37.89 3.08 -7.95
C ASN A 314 -36.44 3.40 -8.38
N PRO A 315 -35.41 2.73 -7.84
CA PRO A 315 -34.01 2.96 -8.22
C PRO A 315 -33.74 2.81 -9.72
N GLN A 316 -34.53 2.00 -10.44
CA GLN A 316 -34.37 1.82 -11.87
C GLN A 316 -34.65 3.11 -12.66
N VAL A 317 -35.56 3.96 -12.18
CA VAL A 317 -35.83 5.27 -12.79
C VAL A 317 -34.59 6.16 -12.70
N ILE A 318 -33.90 6.18 -11.55
CA ILE A 318 -32.66 6.93 -11.37
C ILE A 318 -31.56 6.38 -12.31
N SER A 319 -31.44 5.06 -12.40
CA SER A 319 -30.48 4.40 -13.30
C SER A 319 -30.72 4.78 -14.77
N GLN A 320 -31.99 4.77 -15.22
CA GLN A 320 -32.38 5.19 -16.57
C GLN A 320 -32.10 6.68 -16.81
N GLN A 321 -32.41 7.55 -15.85
CA GLN A 321 -32.10 8.98 -15.94
C GLN A 321 -30.59 9.23 -16.06
N TRP A 322 -29.76 8.47 -15.34
CA TRP A 322 -28.31 8.57 -15.47
C TRP A 322 -27.84 8.17 -16.87
N ARG A 323 -28.31 7.04 -17.41
CA ARG A 323 -27.96 6.61 -18.77
C ARG A 323 -28.41 7.63 -19.82
N LYS A 324 -29.64 8.15 -19.71
CA LYS A 324 -30.17 9.19 -20.61
C LYS A 324 -29.28 10.44 -20.56
N ARG A 325 -29.01 10.97 -19.37
CA ARG A 325 -28.19 12.18 -19.20
C ARG A 325 -26.76 11.97 -19.70
N TRP A 326 -26.20 10.78 -19.50
CA TRP A 326 -24.87 10.45 -20.00
C TRP A 326 -24.83 10.44 -21.53
N LYS A 327 -25.86 9.87 -22.19
CA LYS A 327 -25.98 9.91 -23.65
C LYS A 327 -26.05 11.35 -24.17
N GLU A 328 -26.85 12.22 -23.55
CA GLU A 328 -26.92 13.64 -23.90
C GLU A 328 -25.57 14.35 -23.74
N TYR A 329 -24.79 14.03 -22.69
CA TYR A 329 -23.45 14.58 -22.51
C TYR A 329 -22.49 14.09 -23.59
N LEU A 330 -22.56 12.81 -23.97
CA LEU A 330 -21.76 12.28 -25.07
C LEU A 330 -22.15 12.95 -26.39
N GLU A 331 -23.42 13.12 -26.72
CA GLU A 331 -23.84 13.81 -27.95
C GLU A 331 -23.35 15.28 -27.99
N LYS A 332 -23.34 15.96 -26.84
CA LYS A 332 -22.89 17.35 -26.72
C LYS A 332 -21.37 17.52 -26.82
N PHE A 333 -20.59 16.56 -26.31
CA PHE A 333 -19.13 16.69 -26.16
C PHE A 333 -18.31 15.66 -26.94
N ALA A 334 -18.96 14.71 -27.60
CA ALA A 334 -18.34 13.89 -28.63
C ALA A 334 -18.05 14.80 -29.82
N VAL A 335 -16.86 15.37 -29.81
CA VAL A 335 -16.19 15.83 -31.01
C VAL A 335 -16.26 14.66 -32.01
N LYS A 336 -16.83 14.91 -33.20
CA LYS A 336 -16.71 14.01 -34.35
C LYS A 336 -15.26 13.52 -34.39
N ARG A 337 -15.07 12.21 -34.27
CA ARG A 337 -13.75 11.59 -34.40
C ARG A 337 -13.09 11.99 -35.70
#